data_AF-A0A956WVS4-F1
#
_entry.id   AF-A0A956WVS4-F1
#
_cell.length_a   1.000
_cell.length_b   1.000
_cell.length_c   1.000
_cell.angle_alpha   90.00
_cell.angle_beta   90.00
_cell.angle_gamma   90.00
#
_symmetry.space_group_name_H-M   'P 1'
#
loop_
_entity.id
_entity.type
_entity.pdbx_description
1 polymer ?
#
loop_
_entity_poly.entity_id
_entity_poly.type
_entity_poly.pdbx_seq_one_letter_code
_entity_poly.pdbx_strand_id
1 'polypeptide(L)'
;MTAIVPASSNPYVGPRTFARSQSHLFFGRKREARDLLARIISERLLLFYAQSGAGKSSLLNTRIIPGLQAEGFAVLPVGRVSGEAPEGMGQVENLHLFNLLLSLDQGDSDPRQLANLSLSSFLDQLATEDGERWVYLPKLAAADVLPSHQDTPLQPYVLIIDQFEEIITAHPDRWR
;
A
#
# COMPACT_ATOMS: atom_id res chain seq x y z
N MET A 1 -21.77 -8.47 -38.41
CA MET A 1 -20.59 -7.85 -37.76
C MET A 1 -20.93 -7.70 -36.29
N THR A 2 -20.34 -8.53 -35.44
CA THR A 2 -20.60 -8.55 -33.99
C THR A 2 -19.62 -7.60 -33.32
N ALA A 3 -20.14 -6.59 -32.62
CA ALA A 3 -19.33 -5.64 -31.86
C ALA A 3 -18.69 -6.35 -30.66
N ILE A 4 -17.37 -6.29 -30.57
CA ILE A 4 -16.62 -6.68 -29.38
C ILE A 4 -16.83 -5.56 -28.36
N VAL A 5 -17.59 -5.85 -27.30
CA VAL A 5 -17.70 -4.94 -26.14
C VAL A 5 -16.45 -5.17 -25.29
N PRO A 6 -15.60 -4.15 -25.04
CA PRO A 6 -14.44 -4.32 -24.18
C PRO A 6 -14.89 -4.67 -22.74
N ALA A 7 -14.11 -5.53 -22.09
CA ALA A 7 -14.40 -6.05 -20.76
C ALA A 7 -14.49 -4.93 -19.70
N SER A 8 -15.66 -4.86 -19.07
CA SER A 8 -15.96 -4.30 -17.74
C SER A 8 -15.39 -2.93 -17.36
N SER A 9 -16.03 -1.84 -17.81
CA SER A 9 -16.21 -0.69 -16.92
C SER A 9 -17.48 -0.94 -16.12
N ASN A 10 -17.36 -1.16 -14.81
CA ASN A 10 -18.52 -1.21 -13.94
C ASN A 10 -19.21 0.17 -13.99
N PRO A 11 -20.45 0.29 -14.52
CA PRO A 11 -21.11 1.59 -14.70
C PRO A 11 -21.55 2.22 -13.36
N TYR A 12 -21.48 1.46 -12.26
CA TYR A 12 -21.82 1.93 -10.93
C TYR A 12 -20.55 2.36 -10.19
N VAL A 13 -20.44 3.68 -9.95
CA VAL A 13 -19.27 4.31 -9.29
C VAL A 13 -19.02 3.84 -7.84
N GLY A 14 -19.98 3.11 -7.24
CA GLY A 14 -19.90 2.66 -5.86
C GLY A 14 -19.77 3.80 -4.83
N PRO A 15 -19.82 3.50 -3.54
CA PRO A 15 -19.48 4.47 -2.52
C PRO A 15 -17.97 4.78 -2.56
N ARG A 16 -17.61 6.05 -2.74
CA ARG A 16 -16.21 6.51 -2.74
C ARG A 16 -15.63 6.49 -1.32
N THR A 17 -14.41 5.99 -1.19
CA THR A 17 -13.64 6.07 0.05
C THR A 17 -13.41 7.52 0.49
N PHE A 18 -13.57 7.80 1.79
CA PHE A 18 -13.23 9.11 2.35
C PHE A 18 -11.71 9.29 2.40
N ALA A 19 -11.23 10.43 1.90
CA ALA A 19 -9.83 10.83 2.03
C ALA A 19 -9.54 11.38 3.44
N ARG A 20 -8.26 11.46 3.82
CA ARG A 20 -7.80 12.04 5.11
C ARG A 20 -8.40 13.43 5.37
N SER A 21 -8.43 14.30 4.36
CA SER A 21 -9.01 15.65 4.43
C SER A 21 -10.53 15.66 4.67
N GLN A 22 -11.20 14.55 4.37
CA GLN A 22 -12.64 14.37 4.53
C GLN A 22 -13.00 13.67 5.85
N SER A 23 -12.06 13.56 6.80
CA SER A 23 -12.28 12.91 8.11
C SER A 23 -13.45 13.50 8.91
N HIS A 24 -13.72 14.80 8.74
CA HIS A 24 -14.86 15.49 9.34
C HIS A 24 -16.22 15.01 8.83
N LEU A 25 -16.27 14.34 7.67
CA LEU A 25 -17.48 13.73 7.10
C LEU A 25 -17.67 12.27 7.55
N PHE A 26 -16.64 11.64 8.15
CA PHE A 26 -16.67 10.24 8.57
C PHE A 26 -17.13 10.10 10.03
N PHE A 27 -18.43 9.95 10.23
CA PHE A 27 -19.06 9.85 11.54
C PHE A 27 -19.10 8.43 12.11
N GLY A 28 -19.24 8.34 13.44
CA GLY A 28 -19.25 7.06 14.15
C GLY A 28 -17.86 6.41 14.24
N ARG A 29 -17.83 5.16 14.69
CA ARG A 29 -16.63 4.29 14.69
C ARG A 29 -15.43 4.79 15.51
N LYS A 30 -15.57 5.84 16.33
CA LYS A 30 -14.49 6.36 17.21
C LYS A 30 -13.92 5.29 18.13
N ARG A 31 -14.81 4.47 18.72
CA ARG A 31 -14.41 3.36 19.60
C ARG A 31 -13.65 2.29 18.83
N GLU A 32 -14.21 1.82 17.73
CA GLU A 32 -13.56 0.80 16.88
C GLU A 32 -12.22 1.27 16.33
N ALA A 33 -12.10 2.54 15.93
CA ALA A 33 -10.84 3.11 15.48
C ALA A 33 -9.77 3.06 16.58
N ARG A 34 -10.15 3.40 17.81
CA ARG A 34 -9.24 3.35 18.97
C ARG A 34 -8.82 1.91 19.29
N ASP A 35 -9.79 1.00 19.30
CA ASP A 35 -9.55 -0.40 19.62
C ASP A 35 -8.67 -1.07 18.53
N LEU A 36 -8.88 -0.72 17.25
CA LEU A 36 -8.05 -1.16 16.14
C LEU A 36 -6.64 -0.54 16.20
N LEU A 37 -6.53 0.76 16.46
CA LEU A 37 -5.24 1.44 16.60
C LEU A 37 -4.40 0.79 17.71
N ALA A 38 -4.98 0.55 18.89
CA ALA A 38 -4.29 -0.12 20.00
C ALA A 38 -3.78 -1.52 19.60
N ARG A 39 -4.57 -2.28 18.83
CA ARG A 39 -4.16 -3.59 18.32
C ARG A 39 -3.03 -3.51 17.28
N ILE A 40 -3.07 -2.52 16.39
CA ILE A 40 -1.99 -2.33 15.40
C ILE A 40 -0.68 -1.99 16.11
N ILE A 41 -0.73 -1.21 17.20
CA ILE A 41 0.46 -0.84 17.98
C ILE A 41 1.01 -2.05 18.75
N SER A 42 0.15 -2.95 19.25
CA SER A 42 0.58 -4.10 20.04
C SER A 42 1.02 -5.31 19.21
N GLU A 43 0.54 -5.43 17.96
CA GLU A 43 0.75 -6.59 17.10
C GLU A 43 1.64 -6.28 15.90
N ARG A 44 2.56 -7.18 15.55
CA ARG A 44 3.41 -7.03 14.35
C ARG A 44 2.66 -7.26 13.03
N LEU A 45 1.57 -8.01 13.08
CA LEU A 45 0.75 -8.35 11.91
C LEU A 45 -0.71 -8.44 12.31
N LEU A 46 -1.57 -7.75 11.57
CA LEU A 46 -3.00 -7.72 11.82
C LEU A 46 -3.77 -7.82 10.51
N LEU A 47 -4.71 -8.78 10.45
CA LEU A 47 -5.66 -8.88 9.36
C LEU A 47 -6.97 -8.17 9.74
N PHE A 48 -7.28 -7.07 9.05
CA PHE A 48 -8.51 -6.32 9.25
C PHE A 48 -9.52 -6.62 8.14
N TYR A 49 -10.60 -7.32 8.47
CA TYR A 49 -11.64 -7.70 7.52
C TYR A 49 -13.03 -7.24 7.97
N ALA A 50 -13.89 -7.04 6.97
CA ALA A 50 -15.30 -6.66 7.11
C ALA A 50 -15.97 -6.84 5.74
N GLN A 51 -17.30 -6.87 5.73
CA GLN A 51 -18.09 -6.90 4.50
C GLN A 51 -17.68 -5.78 3.53
N SER A 52 -17.77 -6.05 2.22
CA SER A 52 -17.54 -5.03 1.20
C SER A 52 -18.49 -3.84 1.44
N GLY A 53 -17.98 -2.61 1.27
CA GLY A 53 -18.75 -1.39 1.55
C GLY A 53 -18.90 -1.03 3.03
N ALA A 54 -18.38 -1.81 3.98
CA ALA A 54 -18.45 -1.49 5.41
C ALA A 54 -17.61 -0.25 5.83
N GLY A 55 -16.86 0.34 4.91
CA GLY A 55 -16.06 1.55 5.15
C GLY A 55 -14.66 1.30 5.69
N LYS A 56 -14.06 0.12 5.45
CA LYS A 56 -12.70 -0.22 5.91
C LYS A 56 -11.65 0.80 5.46
N SER A 57 -11.53 1.01 4.15
CA SER A 57 -10.56 1.96 3.59
C SER A 57 -10.82 3.40 4.06
N SER A 58 -12.10 3.76 4.26
CA SER A 58 -12.46 5.06 4.84
C SER A 58 -12.00 5.18 6.29
N LEU A 59 -12.17 4.14 7.09
CA LEU A 59 -11.69 4.08 8.47
C LEU A 59 -10.16 4.18 8.54
N LEU A 60 -9.47 3.47 7.65
CA LEU A 60 -8.01 3.54 7.53
C LEU A 60 -7.54 4.97 7.25
N ASN A 61 -8.06 5.58 6.18
CA ASN A 61 -7.64 6.91 5.73
C ASN A 61 -7.99 8.05 6.69
N THR A 62 -9.15 7.95 7.35
CA THR A 62 -9.68 9.07 8.14
C THR A 62 -9.31 9.01 9.61
N ARG A 63 -9.03 7.82 10.17
CA ARG A 63 -8.80 7.63 11.61
C ARG A 63 -7.54 6.85 11.93
N ILE A 64 -7.27 5.74 11.25
CA ILE A 64 -6.14 4.86 11.61
C ILE A 64 -4.81 5.47 11.18
N ILE A 65 -4.66 5.87 9.92
CA ILE A 65 -3.43 6.48 9.42
C ILE A 65 -3.08 7.74 10.22
N PRO A 66 -3.99 8.72 10.43
CA PRO A 66 -3.70 9.87 11.27
C PRO A 66 -3.38 9.49 12.73
N GLY A 67 -4.03 8.46 13.26
CA GLY A 67 -3.78 7.97 14.62
C GLY A 67 -2.37 7.37 14.76
N LEU A 68 -1.95 6.54 13.81
CA LEU A 68 -0.59 5.97 13.79
C LEU A 68 0.48 7.05 13.68
N GLN A 69 0.26 8.04 12.81
CA GLN A 69 1.17 9.20 12.70
C GLN A 69 1.26 9.99 14.00
N ALA A 70 0.12 10.18 14.71
CA ALA A 70 0.11 10.85 16.01
C ALA A 70 0.84 10.06 17.11
N GLU A 71 0.89 8.73 17.00
CA GLU A 71 1.66 7.83 17.87
C GLU A 71 3.14 7.69 17.42
N GLY A 72 3.56 8.48 16.42
CA GLY A 72 4.95 8.54 15.96
C GLY A 72 5.35 7.51 14.92
N PHE A 73 4.42 6.74 14.35
CA PHE A 73 4.74 5.78 13.30
C PHE A 73 5.00 6.44 11.94
N ALA A 74 5.98 5.93 11.21
CA ALA A 74 6.15 6.16 9.78
C ALA A 74 5.15 5.26 9.03
N VAL A 75 4.04 5.84 8.60
CA VAL A 75 3.03 5.10 7.82
C VAL A 75 3.47 5.12 6.35
N LEU A 76 3.81 3.95 5.82
CA LEU A 76 4.15 3.78 4.41
C LEU A 76 2.90 4.00 3.53
N PRO A 77 3.06 4.22 2.22
CA PRO A 77 1.92 4.29 1.31
C PRO A 77 1.03 3.04 1.43
N VAL A 78 -0.28 3.23 1.21
CA VAL A 78 -1.22 2.10 1.25
C VAL A 78 -1.05 1.27 -0.02
N GLY A 79 -0.54 0.05 0.14
CA GLY A 79 -0.26 -0.86 -0.95
C GLY A 79 -1.51 -1.56 -1.50
N ARG A 80 -1.44 -1.94 -2.78
CA ARG A 80 -2.42 -2.76 -3.51
C ARG A 80 -1.70 -3.95 -4.14
N VAL A 81 -2.30 -5.13 -4.06
CA VAL A 81 -1.68 -6.38 -4.58
C VAL A 81 -2.20 -6.78 -5.97
N SER A 82 -3.05 -5.95 -6.56
CA SER A 82 -3.69 -6.21 -7.86
C SER A 82 -3.44 -5.10 -8.84
N GLY A 83 -3.52 -5.48 -10.11
CA GLY A 83 -3.17 -4.64 -11.24
C GLY A 83 -2.79 -5.52 -12.43
N GLU A 84 -2.75 -4.89 -13.59
CA GLU A 84 -2.18 -5.49 -14.79
C GLU A 84 -0.70 -5.08 -14.89
N ALA A 85 0.14 -6.02 -15.33
CA ALA A 85 1.52 -5.66 -15.64
C ALA A 85 1.53 -4.68 -16.83
N PRO A 86 2.36 -3.62 -16.81
CA PRO A 86 2.48 -2.69 -17.92
C PRO A 86 2.78 -3.42 -19.24
N GLU A 87 2.24 -2.89 -20.34
CA GLU A 87 2.43 -3.47 -21.67
C GLU A 87 3.93 -3.61 -22.00
N GLY A 88 4.34 -4.76 -22.53
CA GLY A 88 5.72 -5.03 -22.91
C GLY A 88 6.67 -5.46 -21.77
N MET A 89 6.15 -5.77 -20.58
CA MET A 89 6.96 -6.23 -19.44
C MET A 89 7.22 -7.75 -19.41
N GLY A 90 6.69 -8.51 -20.37
CA GLY A 90 6.82 -9.97 -20.39
C GLY A 90 6.11 -10.63 -19.20
N GLN A 91 6.49 -11.88 -18.88
CA GLN A 91 5.91 -12.60 -17.75
C GLN A 91 6.58 -12.17 -16.44
N VAL A 92 5.82 -11.51 -15.57
CA VAL A 92 6.22 -11.26 -14.17
C VAL A 92 5.96 -12.52 -13.34
N GLU A 93 6.98 -13.01 -12.63
CA GLU A 93 6.90 -14.22 -11.80
C GLU A 93 5.86 -14.06 -10.67
N ASN A 94 6.03 -13.03 -9.84
CA ASN A 94 5.11 -12.71 -8.76
C ASN A 94 4.41 -11.38 -9.02
N LEU A 95 3.32 -11.45 -9.79
CA LEU A 95 2.52 -10.27 -10.19
C LEU A 95 1.97 -9.51 -8.98
N HIS A 96 1.61 -10.19 -7.89
CA HIS A 96 1.06 -9.55 -6.69
C HIS A 96 2.11 -8.75 -5.93
N LEU A 97 3.31 -9.30 -5.77
CA LEU A 97 4.43 -8.57 -5.19
C LEU A 97 4.81 -7.38 -6.08
N PHE A 98 4.91 -7.58 -7.40
CA PHE A 98 5.19 -6.50 -8.33
C PHE A 98 4.18 -5.35 -8.21
N ASN A 99 2.88 -5.65 -8.22
CA ASN A 99 1.83 -4.63 -8.06
C ASN A 99 1.92 -3.94 -6.69
N LEU A 100 2.25 -4.69 -5.63
CA LEU A 100 2.50 -4.10 -4.32
C LEU A 100 3.64 -3.10 -4.37
N LEU A 101 4.80 -3.47 -4.89
CA LEU A 101 5.95 -2.55 -4.99
C LEU A 101 5.61 -1.33 -5.85
N LEU A 102 4.97 -1.55 -7.00
CA LEU A 102 4.52 -0.48 -7.89
C LEU A 102 3.54 0.48 -7.21
N SER A 103 2.64 -0.02 -6.36
CA SER A 103 1.68 0.81 -5.63
C SER A 103 2.29 1.57 -4.44
N LEU A 104 3.41 1.06 -3.89
CA LEU A 104 4.12 1.69 -2.78
C LEU A 104 5.10 2.76 -3.25
N ASP A 105 5.65 2.63 -4.46
CA ASP A 105 6.53 3.65 -5.02
C ASP A 105 5.72 4.83 -5.58
N GLN A 106 5.91 6.02 -5.00
CA GLN A 106 5.29 7.26 -5.46
C GLN A 106 6.25 8.09 -6.35
N GLY A 107 7.34 7.46 -6.81
CA GLY A 107 8.25 7.99 -7.82
C GLY A 107 7.89 7.55 -9.24
N ASP A 108 8.82 7.81 -10.17
CA ASP A 108 8.73 7.44 -11.58
C ASP A 108 9.74 6.32 -11.92
N SER A 109 9.91 5.35 -11.01
CA SER A 109 10.84 4.23 -11.23
C SER A 109 10.43 3.42 -12.46
N ASP A 110 11.41 2.93 -13.22
CA ASP A 110 11.15 1.97 -14.29
C ASP A 110 10.57 0.69 -13.67
N PRO A 111 9.31 0.31 -13.99
CA PRO A 111 8.69 -0.84 -13.36
C PRO A 111 9.41 -2.17 -13.67
N ARG A 112 10.27 -2.23 -14.71
CA ARG A 112 11.14 -3.41 -14.94
C ARG A 112 12.13 -3.62 -13.80
N GLN A 113 12.53 -2.56 -13.10
CA GLN A 113 13.40 -2.66 -11.92
C GLN A 113 12.66 -3.31 -10.75
N LEU A 114 11.36 -3.07 -10.62
CA LEU A 114 10.53 -3.61 -9.55
C LEU A 114 10.16 -5.08 -9.76
N ALA A 115 10.09 -5.54 -11.01
CA ALA A 115 9.63 -6.88 -11.38
C ALA A 115 10.40 -8.04 -10.72
N ASN A 116 11.68 -7.82 -10.38
CA ASN A 116 12.57 -8.84 -9.80
C ASN A 116 13.01 -8.53 -8.36
N LEU A 117 12.41 -7.52 -7.71
CA LEU A 117 12.79 -7.14 -6.35
C LEU A 117 12.01 -7.94 -5.30
N SER A 118 12.70 -8.23 -4.20
CA SER A 118 12.05 -8.70 -2.98
C SER A 118 11.44 -7.52 -2.23
N LEU A 119 10.40 -7.77 -1.42
CA LEU A 119 9.79 -6.75 -0.57
C LEU A 119 10.80 -6.14 0.41
N SER A 120 11.67 -6.96 1.02
CA SER A 120 12.67 -6.46 1.97
C SER A 120 13.68 -5.54 1.29
N SER A 121 14.22 -5.95 0.13
CA SER A 121 15.17 -5.12 -0.61
C SER A 121 14.57 -3.80 -1.10
N PHE A 122 13.27 -3.81 -1.43
CA PHE A 122 12.54 -2.61 -1.77
C PHE A 122 12.37 -1.69 -0.56
N LEU A 123 11.90 -2.21 0.57
CA LEU A 123 11.69 -1.44 1.79
C LEU A 123 12.99 -0.84 2.34
N ASP A 124 14.13 -1.54 2.22
CA ASP A 124 15.46 -1.04 2.60
C ASP A 124 15.92 0.18 1.79
N GLN A 125 15.29 0.41 0.63
CA GLN A 125 15.62 1.47 -0.33
C GLN A 125 14.44 2.44 -0.54
N LEU A 126 13.35 2.26 0.20
CA LEU A 126 12.21 3.15 0.19
C LEU A 126 12.51 4.31 1.14
N ALA A 127 12.57 5.52 0.59
CA ALA A 127 12.95 6.72 1.33
C ALA A 127 11.88 7.81 1.20
N THR A 128 11.92 8.75 2.12
CA THR A 128 11.08 9.95 2.11
C THR A 128 11.91 11.13 2.63
N GLU A 129 11.73 12.30 2.03
CA GLU A 129 12.35 13.54 2.51
C GLU A 129 11.43 14.32 3.48
N ASP A 130 10.12 14.18 3.31
CA ASP A 130 9.10 14.96 4.00
C ASP A 130 8.19 14.14 4.93
N GLY A 131 8.33 12.81 4.92
CA GLY A 131 7.49 11.88 5.69
C GLY A 131 6.12 11.59 5.06
N GLU A 132 5.81 12.20 3.91
CA GLU A 132 4.50 12.07 3.24
C GLU A 132 4.65 11.42 1.86
N ARG A 133 5.70 11.75 1.10
CA ARG A 133 6.01 11.14 -0.20
C ARG A 133 7.13 10.11 -0.08
N TRP A 134 6.85 8.87 -0.47
CA TRP A 134 7.79 7.76 -0.43
C TRP A 134 8.22 7.33 -1.83
N VAL A 135 9.52 7.26 -2.07
CA VAL A 135 10.09 6.95 -3.38
C VAL A 135 11.12 5.86 -3.23
N TYR A 136 11.08 4.89 -4.14
CA TYR A 136 12.12 3.87 -4.24
C TYR A 136 13.37 4.47 -4.86
N LEU A 137 14.49 4.39 -4.14
CA LEU A 137 15.79 4.88 -4.60
C LEU A 137 16.73 3.69 -4.79
N PRO A 138 16.87 3.17 -6.03
CA PRO A 138 17.80 2.09 -6.28
C PRO A 138 19.21 2.58 -5.90
N LYS A 139 19.87 1.86 -5.00
CA LYS A 139 21.30 2.05 -4.76
C LYS A 139 22.00 1.75 -6.08
N LEU A 140 22.35 2.80 -6.84
CA LEU A 140 23.50 2.73 -7.73
C LEU A 140 24.61 2.13 -6.88
N ALA A 141 25.33 1.13 -7.39
CA ALA A 141 26.43 0.49 -6.69
C ALA A 141 27.52 1.53 -6.35
N ALA A 142 27.27 2.30 -5.29
CA ALA A 142 28.16 3.27 -4.70
C ALA A 142 28.50 2.67 -3.35
N ALA A 143 29.62 1.98 -3.35
CA ALA A 143 30.43 1.86 -2.15
C ALA A 143 30.56 3.25 -1.49
N ASP A 144 30.58 3.24 -0.16
CA ASP A 144 31.15 4.31 0.64
C ASP A 144 30.37 5.63 0.76
N VAL A 145 29.10 5.59 1.21
CA VAL A 145 28.62 6.59 2.18
C VAL A 145 27.62 5.92 3.12
N LEU A 146 28.11 5.43 4.28
CA LEU A 146 27.26 5.28 5.46
C LEU A 146 27.26 6.65 6.15
N PRO A 147 26.14 7.41 6.18
CA PRO A 147 25.98 8.42 7.21
C PRO A 147 26.01 7.67 8.54
N SER A 148 27.03 7.94 9.34
CA SER A 148 27.11 7.53 10.74
C SER A 148 25.75 7.77 11.40
N HIS A 149 25.13 6.69 11.89
CA HIS A 149 23.91 6.71 12.69
C HIS A 149 24.12 7.63 13.91
N GLN A 150 23.82 8.92 13.74
CA GLN A 150 23.52 9.79 14.86
C GLN A 150 22.15 9.38 15.40
N ASP A 151 21.99 9.53 16.72
CA ASP A 151 20.91 9.07 17.60
C ASP A 151 19.49 9.51 17.19
N THR A 152 19.07 9.20 15.97
CA THR A 152 17.69 9.36 15.53
C THR A 152 16.92 8.21 16.12
N PRO A 153 15.93 8.44 17.00
CA PRO A 153 15.10 7.36 17.51
C PRO A 153 14.52 6.58 16.33
N LEU A 154 14.64 5.25 16.37
CA LEU A 154 14.09 4.37 15.35
C LEU A 154 12.58 4.60 15.27
N GLN A 155 12.14 5.26 14.21
CA GLN A 155 10.73 5.47 13.96
C GLN A 155 10.12 4.14 13.49
N PRO A 156 9.08 3.61 14.17
CA PRO A 156 8.47 2.35 13.76
C PRO A 156 7.68 2.54 12.47
N TYR A 157 7.83 1.61 11.52
CA TYR A 157 7.13 1.63 10.24
C TYR A 157 5.84 0.81 10.29
N VAL A 158 4.81 1.24 9.56
CA VAL A 158 3.60 0.44 9.29
C VAL A 158 3.38 0.35 7.79
N LEU A 159 3.33 -0.89 7.29
CA LEU A 159 2.86 -1.20 5.94
C LEU A 159 1.38 -1.58 6.00
N ILE A 160 0.55 -0.86 5.26
CA ILE A 160 -0.89 -1.17 5.11
C ILE A 160 -1.09 -1.71 3.70
N ILE A 161 -1.64 -2.91 3.58
CA ILE A 161 -2.06 -3.49 2.31
C ILE A 161 -3.58 -3.53 2.30
N ASP A 162 -4.20 -2.69 1.48
CA ASP A 162 -5.66 -2.64 1.33
C ASP A 162 -6.09 -3.57 0.18
N GLN A 163 -7.30 -4.13 0.27
CA GLN A 163 -7.80 -5.18 -0.63
C GLN A 163 -6.86 -6.41 -0.72
N PHE A 164 -6.28 -6.83 0.40
CA PHE A 164 -5.40 -8.00 0.44
C PHE A 164 -6.06 -9.28 -0.11
N GLU A 165 -7.39 -9.41 0.02
CA GLU A 165 -8.15 -10.54 -0.52
C GLU A 165 -7.97 -10.75 -2.03
N GLU A 166 -7.54 -9.73 -2.76
CA GLU A 166 -7.37 -9.80 -4.20
C GLU A 166 -6.17 -10.64 -4.66
N ILE A 167 -5.28 -10.99 -3.73
CA ILE A 167 -4.28 -12.04 -4.00
C ILE A 167 -4.97 -13.34 -4.46
N ILE A 168 -6.15 -13.64 -3.91
CA ILE A 168 -6.93 -14.85 -4.22
C ILE A 168 -7.89 -14.61 -5.40
N THR A 169 -8.42 -13.40 -5.56
CA THR A 169 -9.53 -13.15 -6.50
C THR A 169 -9.13 -12.54 -7.84
N ALA A 170 -8.00 -11.82 -7.95
CA ALA A 170 -7.68 -11.05 -9.16
C ALA A 170 -7.11 -11.89 -10.31
N HIS A 171 -6.31 -12.92 -10.01
CA HIS A 171 -5.66 -13.78 -11.00
C HIS A 171 -5.81 -15.27 -10.66
N PRO A 172 -7.05 -15.79 -10.60
CA PRO A 172 -7.32 -17.17 -10.16
C PRO A 172 -6.59 -18.22 -11.02
N ASP A 173 -6.28 -17.88 -12.27
CA ASP A 173 -5.60 -18.77 -13.23
C ASP A 173 -4.13 -19.02 -12.87
N ARG A 174 -3.51 -18.14 -12.08
CA ARG A 174 -2.11 -18.25 -11.64
C ARG A 174 -1.91 -19.09 -10.37
N TRP A 175 -2.99 -19.63 -9.81
CA TRP A 175 -2.97 -20.52 -8.65
C TRP A 175 -2.93 -22.02 -9.01
N ARG A 176 -2.91 -22.36 -10.31
CA ARG A 176 -2.90 -23.74 -10.80
C ARG A 176 -1.50 -24.28 -11.09
#